data_AF-A0A8T3WL49-F1
#
_entry.id   AF-A0A8T3WL49-F1
#
_cell.length_a   1.000
_cell.length_b   1.000
_cell.length_c   1.000
_cell.angle_alpha   90.00
_cell.angle_beta   90.00
_cell.angle_gamma   90.00
#
_symmetry.space_group_name_H-M   'P 1'
#
loop_
_entity.id
_entity.type
_entity.pdbx_description
1 polymer ?
#
loop_
_entity_poly.entity_id
_entity_poly.type
_entity_poly.pdbx_seq_one_letter_code
_entity_poly.pdbx_strand_id
1 'polypeptide(L)'
;MKKRIIGILSMLIVFALVGMVFYLFFQSRPEPYDHCLDKKNTKAKEVCLLNLAIDQRDVTICTRIQTTPVQFRCYVYMAALLERPDICTRITGSAISESKGPEQGDEQAGETVSWQFFCEYVTQLGFQGCYSLPRDRERRVRCLAIYAKVTGNVSLCDEISIKDWGGEAADCYTSIAETQSNISICDRITWDQEERSLCYSQLAISPSVK
;
A
#
# COMPACT_ATOMS: atom_id res chain seq x y z
N MET A 1 -56.46 4.19 -16.60
CA MET A 1 -55.25 3.47 -17.06
C MET A 1 -53.94 4.21 -16.78
N LYS A 2 -53.80 5.51 -17.09
CA LYS A 2 -52.54 6.28 -16.89
C LYS A 2 -51.92 6.18 -15.49
N LYS A 3 -52.72 6.25 -14.41
CA LYS A 3 -52.19 6.15 -13.02
C LYS A 3 -51.55 4.79 -12.67
N ARG A 4 -52.00 3.69 -13.28
CA ARG A 4 -51.41 2.36 -13.04
C ARG A 4 -50.07 2.18 -13.75
N ILE A 5 -49.92 2.77 -14.94
CA ILE A 5 -48.67 2.71 -15.72
C ILE A 5 -47.55 3.48 -15.00
N ILE A 6 -47.87 4.64 -14.42
CA ILE A 6 -46.90 5.45 -13.65
C ILE A 6 -46.37 4.68 -12.43
N GLY A 7 -47.24 3.94 -11.72
CA GLY A 7 -46.83 3.14 -10.57
C GLY A 7 -45.84 2.02 -10.92
N ILE A 8 -46.09 1.30 -12.03
CA ILE A 8 -45.20 0.22 -12.49
C ILE A 8 -43.84 0.78 -12.92
N LEU A 9 -43.84 1.90 -13.66
CA LEU A 9 -42.60 2.53 -14.10
C LEU A 9 -41.74 2.98 -12.92
N SER A 10 -42.36 3.56 -11.88
CA SER A 10 -41.67 3.95 -10.65
C SER A 10 -41.02 2.75 -9.93
N MET A 11 -41.71 1.61 -9.88
CA MET A 11 -41.20 0.41 -9.21
C MET A 11 -39.99 -0.19 -9.95
N LEU A 12 -40.03 -0.22 -11.29
CA LEU A 12 -38.92 -0.72 -12.11
C LEU A 12 -37.66 0.13 -11.96
N ILE A 13 -37.80 1.46 -11.86
CA ILE A 13 -36.66 2.36 -11.63
C ILE A 13 -36.00 2.05 -10.29
N VAL A 14 -36.77 1.86 -9.22
CA VAL A 14 -36.22 1.52 -7.90
C VAL A 14 -35.48 0.19 -7.94
N PHE A 15 -36.03 -0.85 -8.58
CA PHE A 15 -35.33 -2.13 -8.73
C PHE A 15 -34.04 -2.02 -9.53
N ALA A 16 -34.03 -1.24 -10.62
CA ALA A 16 -32.82 -1.02 -11.41
C ALA A 16 -31.74 -0.30 -10.60
N LEU A 17 -32.10 0.71 -9.81
CA LEU A 17 -31.17 1.43 -8.95
C LEU A 17 -30.62 0.55 -7.82
N VAL A 18 -31.49 -0.22 -7.15
CA VAL A 18 -31.06 -1.17 -6.11
C VAL A 18 -30.17 -2.25 -6.73
N GLY A 19 -30.54 -2.82 -7.87
CA GLY A 19 -29.73 -3.80 -8.58
C GLY A 19 -28.36 -3.26 -8.99
N MET A 20 -28.28 -2.01 -9.44
CA MET A 20 -27.01 -1.34 -9.78
C MET A 20 -26.14 -1.12 -8.54
N VAL A 21 -26.71 -0.67 -7.42
CA VAL A 21 -25.97 -0.52 -6.15
C VAL A 21 -25.45 -1.87 -5.66
N PHE A 22 -26.28 -2.91 -5.70
CA PHE A 22 -25.85 -4.27 -5.36
C PHE A 22 -24.74 -4.74 -6.29
N TYR A 23 -24.86 -4.56 -7.61
CA TYR A 23 -23.85 -4.96 -8.58
C TYR A 23 -22.50 -4.28 -8.31
N LEU A 24 -22.49 -2.97 -8.07
CA LEU A 24 -21.28 -2.22 -7.72
C LEU A 24 -20.65 -2.71 -6.41
N PHE A 25 -21.48 -3.04 -5.41
CA PHE A 25 -21.01 -3.62 -4.15
C PHE A 25 -20.41 -5.02 -4.35
N PHE A 26 -20.97 -5.83 -5.24
CA PHE A 26 -20.46 -7.17 -5.55
C PHE A 26 -19.16 -7.15 -6.36
N GLN A 27 -18.97 -6.18 -7.26
CA GLN A 27 -17.69 -6.01 -7.97
C GLN A 27 -16.55 -5.55 -7.06
N SER A 28 -16.86 -4.92 -5.94
CA SER A 28 -15.85 -4.40 -5.00
C SER A 28 -15.46 -5.42 -3.93
N ARG A 29 -15.84 -6.70 -4.06
CA ARG A 29 -15.50 -7.70 -3.04
C ARG A 29 -14.00 -7.99 -3.07
N PRO A 30 -13.29 -7.85 -1.94
CA PRO A 30 -11.88 -8.19 -1.86
C PRO A 30 -11.69 -9.66 -2.23
N GLU A 31 -10.55 -9.99 -2.84
CA GLU A 31 -10.24 -11.37 -3.19
C GLU A 31 -10.38 -12.28 -1.95
N PRO A 32 -10.94 -13.50 -2.12
CA PRO A 32 -11.05 -14.43 -1.00
C PRO A 32 -9.66 -14.80 -0.51
N TYR A 33 -9.48 -14.79 0.81
CA TYR A 33 -8.21 -15.08 1.49
C TYR A 33 -7.49 -16.34 0.97
N ASP A 34 -8.24 -17.38 0.63
CA ASP A 34 -7.72 -18.65 0.11
C ASP A 34 -6.90 -18.46 -1.18
N HIS A 35 -7.22 -17.46 -2.01
CA HIS A 35 -6.49 -17.18 -3.23
C HIS A 35 -5.04 -16.73 -2.98
N CYS A 36 -4.79 -15.98 -1.89
CA CYS A 36 -3.42 -15.63 -1.51
C CYS A 36 -2.63 -16.86 -1.05
N LEU A 37 -3.28 -17.81 -0.40
CA LEU A 37 -2.63 -19.01 0.14
C LEU A 37 -2.17 -19.98 -0.92
N ASP A 38 -2.86 -20.03 -2.06
CA ASP A 38 -2.57 -20.93 -3.19
C ASP A 38 -1.34 -20.51 -4.00
N LYS A 39 -0.79 -19.31 -3.77
CA LYS A 39 0.41 -18.84 -4.46
C LYS A 39 1.64 -19.64 -4.01
N LYS A 40 2.29 -20.33 -4.97
CA LYS A 40 3.51 -21.12 -4.73
C LYS A 40 4.71 -20.27 -4.32
N ASN A 41 4.80 -19.04 -4.81
CA ASN A 41 5.91 -18.14 -4.52
C ASN A 41 5.67 -17.42 -3.18
N THR A 42 6.57 -17.60 -2.21
CA THR A 42 6.45 -17.01 -0.87
C THR A 42 6.34 -15.49 -0.91
N LYS A 43 7.15 -14.81 -1.72
CA LYS A 43 7.11 -13.34 -1.84
C LYS A 43 5.76 -12.88 -2.40
N ALA A 44 5.27 -13.51 -3.47
CA ALA A 44 3.98 -13.18 -4.07
C ALA A 44 2.81 -13.46 -3.11
N LYS A 45 2.89 -14.54 -2.33
CA LYS A 45 1.92 -14.87 -1.29
C LYS A 45 1.87 -13.80 -0.20
N GLU A 46 3.02 -13.37 0.31
CA GLU A 46 3.07 -12.37 1.37
C GLU A 46 2.67 -10.97 0.93
N VAL A 47 3.03 -10.57 -0.29
CA VAL A 47 2.54 -9.32 -0.90
C VAL A 47 1.02 -9.38 -1.07
N CYS A 48 0.47 -10.52 -1.48
CA CYS A 48 -0.98 -10.73 -1.57
C CYS A 48 -1.65 -10.56 -0.19
N LEU A 49 -1.10 -11.19 0.85
CA LEU A 49 -1.62 -11.06 2.22
C LEU A 49 -1.52 -9.63 2.76
N LEU A 50 -0.44 -8.91 2.44
CA LEU A 50 -0.29 -7.49 2.79
C LEU A 50 -1.40 -6.65 2.16
N ASN A 51 -1.60 -6.77 0.84
CA ASN A 51 -2.63 -6.02 0.13
C ASN A 51 -4.03 -6.39 0.63
N LEU A 52 -4.28 -7.68 0.89
CA LEU A 52 -5.53 -8.14 1.48
C LEU A 52 -5.79 -7.52 2.86
N ALA A 53 -4.76 -7.38 3.70
CA ALA A 53 -4.86 -6.72 5.00
C ALA A 53 -5.28 -5.25 4.87
N ILE A 54 -4.72 -4.54 3.88
CA ILE A 54 -5.03 -3.13 3.57
C ILE A 54 -6.47 -3.01 3.07
N ASP A 55 -6.83 -3.81 2.07
CA ASP A 55 -8.15 -3.78 1.41
C ASP A 55 -9.28 -4.11 2.39
N GLN A 56 -9.08 -5.16 3.20
CA GLN A 56 -10.08 -5.58 4.20
C GLN A 56 -10.00 -4.78 5.49
N ARG A 57 -8.96 -3.94 5.65
CA ARG A 57 -8.62 -3.24 6.90
C ARG A 57 -8.53 -4.21 8.11
N ASP A 58 -8.03 -5.42 7.88
CA ASP A 58 -7.92 -6.47 8.91
C ASP A 58 -6.46 -6.74 9.31
N VAL A 59 -6.07 -6.20 10.46
CA VAL A 59 -4.72 -6.35 11.03
C VAL A 59 -4.36 -7.79 11.39
N THR A 60 -5.36 -8.67 11.59
CA THR A 60 -5.10 -10.07 11.92
C THR A 60 -4.44 -10.81 10.77
N ILE A 61 -4.62 -10.35 9.53
CA ILE A 61 -3.97 -10.92 8.34
C ILE A 61 -2.44 -10.73 8.40
N CYS A 62 -1.94 -9.63 8.98
CA CYS A 62 -0.50 -9.43 9.17
C CYS A 62 0.17 -10.55 9.99
N THR A 63 -0.57 -11.21 10.90
CA THR A 63 -0.06 -12.35 11.69
C THR A 63 0.22 -13.60 10.85
N ARG A 64 -0.30 -13.65 9.62
CA ARG A 64 -0.15 -14.77 8.68
C ARG A 64 1.05 -14.63 7.76
N ILE A 65 1.66 -13.44 7.71
CA ILE A 65 2.89 -13.17 6.96
C ILE A 65 4.07 -13.76 7.73
N GLN A 66 4.89 -14.59 7.08
CA GLN A 66 5.95 -15.35 7.74
C GLN A 66 7.26 -14.56 7.80
N THR A 67 7.57 -13.81 6.75
CA THR A 67 8.79 -13.02 6.62
C THR A 67 8.67 -11.74 7.43
N THR A 68 9.55 -11.59 8.42
CA THR A 68 9.55 -10.49 9.39
C THR A 68 9.53 -9.10 8.73
N PRO A 69 10.36 -8.78 7.70
CA PRO A 69 10.27 -7.51 6.98
C PRO A 69 8.90 -7.18 6.40
N VAL A 70 8.23 -8.15 5.75
CA VAL A 70 6.93 -7.92 5.11
C VAL A 70 5.83 -7.80 6.17
N GLN A 71 5.93 -8.60 7.23
CA GLN A 71 5.01 -8.52 8.36
C GLN A 71 5.10 -7.16 9.08
N PHE A 72 6.31 -6.64 9.31
CA PHE A 72 6.51 -5.33 9.91
C PHE A 72 5.91 -4.22 9.04
N ARG A 73 6.16 -4.28 7.72
CA ARG A 73 5.54 -3.38 6.75
C ARG A 73 4.01 -3.42 6.85
N CYS A 74 3.42 -4.62 6.96
CA CYS A 74 1.98 -4.80 7.17
C CYS A 74 1.48 -4.07 8.41
N TYR A 75 2.10 -4.26 9.57
CA TYR A 75 1.69 -3.56 10.79
C TYR A 75 1.85 -2.06 10.69
N VAL A 76 2.94 -1.55 10.11
CA VAL A 76 3.14 -0.11 9.89
C VAL A 76 2.04 0.47 9.01
N TYR A 77 1.70 -0.23 7.91
CA TYR A 77 0.66 0.24 6.98
C TYR A 77 -0.70 0.24 7.66
N MET A 78 -1.03 -0.82 8.40
CA MET A 78 -2.28 -0.92 9.14
C MET A 78 -2.39 0.12 10.26
N ALA A 79 -1.29 0.39 10.96
CA ALA A 79 -1.23 1.41 11.99
C ALA A 79 -1.46 2.81 11.39
N ALA A 80 -0.82 3.11 10.26
CA ALA A 80 -1.01 4.37 9.53
C ALA A 80 -2.43 4.51 8.94
N LEU A 81 -2.93 3.46 8.29
CA LEU A 81 -4.25 3.43 7.62
C LEU A 81 -5.41 3.59 8.61
N LEU A 82 -5.30 2.94 9.78
CA LEU A 82 -6.33 2.94 10.80
C LEU A 82 -6.12 4.04 11.85
N GLU A 83 -5.04 4.80 11.76
CA GLU A 83 -4.62 5.80 12.75
C GLU A 83 -4.55 5.21 14.18
N ARG A 84 -4.01 3.99 14.27
CA ARG A 84 -3.98 3.17 15.50
C ARG A 84 -2.55 2.86 15.94
N PRO A 85 -1.95 3.67 16.83
CA PRO A 85 -0.58 3.44 17.32
C PRO A 85 -0.44 2.14 18.11
N ASP A 86 -1.51 1.61 18.69
CA ASP A 86 -1.48 0.35 19.44
C ASP A 86 -1.12 -0.86 18.55
N ILE A 87 -1.33 -0.77 17.24
CA ILE A 87 -0.92 -1.80 16.28
C ILE A 87 0.61 -1.95 16.25
N CYS A 88 1.36 -0.86 16.49
CA CYS A 88 2.82 -0.87 16.49
C CYS A 88 3.41 -1.76 17.60
N THR A 89 2.65 -2.01 18.68
CA THR A 89 3.07 -2.92 19.77
C THR A 89 3.21 -4.37 19.32
N ARG A 90 2.60 -4.74 18.17
CA ARG A 90 2.70 -6.08 17.56
C ARG A 90 3.98 -6.30 16.77
N ILE A 91 4.78 -5.25 16.58
CA ILE A 91 6.12 -5.34 15.99
C ILE A 91 7.06 -5.84 17.10
N THR A 92 7.01 -7.14 17.40
CA THR A 92 7.87 -7.77 18.41
C THR A 92 9.06 -8.46 17.75
N GLY A 93 10.30 -8.10 18.13
CA GLY A 93 11.47 -8.89 17.77
C GLY A 93 12.73 -8.06 17.50
N SER A 94 13.87 -8.62 17.91
CA SER A 94 15.23 -8.10 17.76
C SER A 94 15.83 -8.24 16.35
N ALA A 95 15.04 -8.61 15.34
CA ALA A 95 15.48 -8.67 13.94
C ALA A 95 15.60 -7.28 13.28
N ILE A 96 16.00 -6.28 14.08
CA ILE A 96 16.22 -4.88 13.70
C ILE A 96 17.69 -4.63 13.33
N SER A 97 18.45 -5.68 13.05
CA SER A 97 19.60 -5.51 12.18
C SER A 97 19.03 -5.44 10.76
N GLU A 98 18.64 -4.25 10.31
CA GLU A 98 18.48 -4.02 8.89
C GLU A 98 19.74 -4.56 8.19
N SER A 99 19.55 -5.35 7.15
CA SER A 99 20.59 -5.57 6.16
C SER A 99 21.06 -4.19 5.75
N LYS A 100 22.31 -3.85 6.09
CA LYS A 100 22.96 -2.63 5.61
C LYS A 100 22.62 -2.50 4.13
N GLY A 101 22.00 -1.39 3.75
CA GLY A 101 21.92 -1.00 2.34
C GLY A 101 23.34 -0.99 1.75
N PRO A 102 23.50 -1.06 0.42
CA PRO A 102 24.81 -1.08 -0.21
C PRO A 102 25.66 0.07 0.35
N GLU A 103 26.69 -0.29 1.12
CA GLU A 103 27.58 0.63 1.82
C GLU A 103 28.25 1.56 0.80
N GLN A 104 27.83 2.83 0.76
CA GLN A 104 28.72 3.92 0.38
C GLN A 104 29.34 4.49 1.66
N GLY A 105 30.41 3.83 2.10
CA GLY A 105 31.69 4.48 2.39
C GLY A 105 31.88 5.34 3.63
N ASP A 106 30.87 5.68 4.42
CA ASP A 106 31.09 6.53 5.61
C ASP A 106 30.80 5.76 6.92
N GLU A 107 31.89 5.35 7.57
CA GLU A 107 31.98 4.65 8.85
C GLU A 107 31.61 5.58 10.02
N GLN A 108 30.34 5.94 10.12
CA GLN A 108 29.77 6.48 11.36
C GLN A 108 28.70 5.51 11.84
N ALA A 109 28.84 5.06 13.09
CA ALA A 109 27.96 4.12 13.76
C ALA A 109 26.52 4.66 13.80
N GLY A 110 25.76 4.40 12.74
CA GLY A 110 24.36 4.79 12.63
C GLY A 110 23.53 4.03 13.65
N GLU A 111 22.83 4.77 14.50
CA GLU A 111 21.79 4.21 15.37
C GLU A 111 20.78 3.46 14.50
N THR A 112 20.67 2.14 14.69
CA THR A 112 19.64 1.33 14.04
C THR A 112 18.28 1.76 14.58
N VAL A 113 17.47 2.37 13.72
CA VAL A 113 16.15 2.85 14.12
C VAL A 113 15.21 1.66 14.15
N SER A 114 14.61 1.43 15.32
CA SER A 114 13.59 0.40 15.47
C SER A 114 12.39 0.66 14.56
N TRP A 115 11.93 -0.35 13.83
CA TRP A 115 10.66 -0.32 13.09
C TRP A 115 9.48 0.05 14.00
N GLN A 116 9.56 -0.29 15.28
CA GLN A 116 8.57 0.12 16.27
C GLN A 116 8.55 1.65 16.43
N PHE A 117 9.73 2.28 16.57
CA PHE A 117 9.85 3.73 16.67
C PHE A 117 9.32 4.40 15.40
N PHE A 118 9.66 3.86 14.23
CA PHE A 118 9.14 4.36 12.97
C PHE A 118 7.60 4.25 12.88
N CYS A 119 7.02 3.13 13.31
CA CYS A 119 5.58 2.92 13.34
C CYS A 119 4.86 3.91 14.28
N GLU A 120 5.37 4.06 15.51
CA GLU A 120 4.83 5.01 16.49
C GLU A 120 4.90 6.44 15.97
N TYR A 121 6.01 6.80 15.31
CA TYR A 121 6.17 8.13 14.73
C TYR A 121 5.16 8.42 13.61
N VAL A 122 5.03 7.47 12.66
CA VAL A 122 4.07 7.56 11.55
C VAL A 122 2.65 7.73 12.09
N THR A 123 2.28 6.98 13.13
CA THR A 123 0.92 7.04 13.70
C THR A 123 0.64 8.27 14.55
N GLN A 124 1.62 8.79 15.29
CA GLN A 124 1.41 9.93 16.20
C GLN A 124 1.25 11.26 15.46
N LEU A 125 2.05 11.49 14.41
CA LEU A 125 2.12 12.78 13.76
C LEU A 125 1.28 12.86 12.47
N GLY A 126 0.73 11.73 12.04
CA GLY A 126 -0.01 11.63 10.80
C GLY A 126 0.88 11.93 9.58
N PHE A 127 0.23 12.15 8.45
CA PHE A 127 0.90 12.51 7.19
C PHE A 127 1.80 13.74 7.32
N GLN A 128 1.32 14.79 8.00
CA GLN A 128 2.09 16.03 8.21
C GLN A 128 3.37 15.78 9.03
N GLY A 129 3.37 14.72 9.84
CA GLY A 129 4.54 14.24 10.55
C GLY A 129 5.72 13.89 9.68
N CYS A 130 5.49 13.38 8.46
CA CYS A 130 6.59 13.00 7.57
C CYS A 130 7.51 14.19 7.27
N TYR A 131 6.97 15.40 7.08
CA TYR A 131 7.77 16.61 6.83
C TYR A 131 8.57 17.07 8.04
N SER A 132 8.15 16.66 9.24
CA SER A 132 8.79 17.04 10.50
C SER A 132 10.00 16.16 10.83
N LEU A 133 10.39 15.22 9.96
CA LEU A 133 11.61 14.40 10.07
C LEU A 133 12.82 15.19 9.55
N PRO A 134 13.61 15.88 10.40
CA PRO A 134 14.53 16.92 9.95
C PRO A 134 15.95 16.41 9.70
N ARG A 135 16.31 15.23 10.24
CA ARG A 135 17.71 14.73 10.25
C ARG A 135 17.95 13.54 9.34
N ASP A 136 16.88 12.89 8.89
CA ASP A 136 17.00 11.65 8.13
C ASP A 136 16.11 11.74 6.89
N ARG A 137 16.73 12.15 5.78
CA ARG A 137 16.04 12.27 4.48
C ARG A 137 15.42 10.94 4.07
N GLU A 138 16.06 9.82 4.42
CA GLU A 138 15.57 8.48 4.14
C GLU A 138 14.28 8.19 4.89
N ARG A 139 14.22 8.48 6.20
CA ARG A 139 12.99 8.29 6.99
C ARG A 139 11.84 9.10 6.44
N ARG A 140 12.09 10.35 6.03
CA ARG A 140 11.05 11.18 5.40
C ARG A 140 10.53 10.55 4.12
N VAL A 141 11.44 10.10 3.24
CA VAL A 141 11.08 9.45 1.98
C VAL A 141 10.27 8.19 2.22
N ARG A 142 10.73 7.30 3.13
CA ARG A 142 9.99 6.09 3.50
C ARG A 142 8.61 6.43 4.09
N CYS A 143 8.51 7.44 4.95
CA CYS A 143 7.24 7.90 5.53
C CYS A 143 6.26 8.35 4.44
N LEU A 144 6.72 9.23 3.52
CA LEU A 144 5.91 9.71 2.40
C LEU A 144 5.47 8.56 1.48
N ALA A 145 6.37 7.65 1.13
CA ALA A 145 6.07 6.49 0.30
C ALA A 145 4.99 5.59 0.94
N ILE A 146 5.05 5.40 2.26
CA ILE A 146 4.06 4.60 2.99
C ILE A 146 2.70 5.28 2.97
N TYR A 147 2.63 6.58 3.26
CA TYR A 147 1.38 7.33 3.17
C TYR A 147 0.81 7.33 1.76
N ALA A 148 1.66 7.50 0.74
CA ALA A 148 1.27 7.45 -0.66
C ALA A 148 0.58 6.13 -1.01
N LYS A 149 1.20 5.00 -0.63
CA LYS A 149 0.68 3.65 -0.88
C LYS A 149 -0.63 3.39 -0.15
N VAL A 150 -0.67 3.72 1.14
CA VAL A 150 -1.84 3.48 2.00
C VAL A 150 -3.04 4.34 1.58
N THR A 151 -2.80 5.57 1.16
CA THR A 151 -3.88 6.50 0.74
C THR A 151 -4.19 6.43 -0.75
N GLY A 152 -3.35 5.75 -1.54
CA GLY A 152 -3.38 5.82 -3.01
C GLY A 152 -3.05 7.21 -3.57
N ASN A 153 -2.47 8.10 -2.76
CA ASN A 153 -2.16 9.46 -3.19
C ASN A 153 -0.83 9.52 -3.94
N VAL A 154 -0.92 9.47 -5.26
CA VAL A 154 0.23 9.51 -6.18
C VAL A 154 1.03 10.82 -6.04
N SER A 155 0.42 11.93 -5.59
CA SER A 155 1.15 13.19 -5.42
C SER A 155 2.24 13.11 -4.38
N LEU A 156 2.09 12.22 -3.38
CA LEU A 156 3.10 12.03 -2.34
C LEU A 156 4.35 11.32 -2.89
N CYS A 157 4.21 10.53 -3.96
CA CYS A 157 5.36 9.97 -4.67
C CYS A 157 6.12 11.07 -5.44
N ASP A 158 5.45 12.13 -5.91
CA ASP A 158 6.11 13.27 -6.59
C ASP A 158 7.03 14.05 -5.63
N GLU A 159 6.76 13.96 -4.32
CA GLU A 159 7.52 14.66 -3.29
C GLU A 159 8.80 13.91 -2.86
N ILE A 160 8.96 12.67 -3.30
CA ILE A 160 10.17 11.88 -3.06
C ILE A 160 11.27 12.37 -4.02
N SER A 161 12.41 12.78 -3.46
CA SER A 161 13.54 13.28 -4.25
C SER A 161 14.13 12.20 -5.16
N ILE A 162 13.86 12.30 -6.45
CA ILE A 162 14.34 11.38 -7.49
C ILE A 162 15.86 11.28 -7.54
N LYS A 163 16.56 12.39 -7.25
CA LYS A 163 18.03 12.46 -7.36
C LYS A 163 18.75 11.55 -6.38
N ASP A 164 18.17 11.40 -5.19
CA ASP A 164 18.78 10.66 -4.09
C ASP A 164 18.06 9.30 -3.85
N TRP A 165 16.78 9.18 -4.25
CA TRP A 165 15.88 8.07 -3.90
C TRP A 165 14.97 7.67 -5.08
N GLY A 166 15.54 7.59 -6.28
CA GLY A 166 14.82 7.24 -7.50
C GLY A 166 14.11 5.88 -7.41
N GLY A 167 14.71 4.91 -6.70
CA GLY A 167 14.12 3.58 -6.49
C GLY A 167 12.89 3.61 -5.59
N GLU A 168 12.93 4.36 -4.47
CA GLU A 168 11.80 4.52 -3.56
C GLU A 168 10.64 5.25 -4.22
N ALA A 169 10.94 6.26 -5.05
CA ALA A 169 9.94 6.92 -5.86
C ALA A 169 9.30 5.92 -6.85
N ALA A 170 10.10 5.15 -7.60
CA ALA A 170 9.60 4.15 -8.54
C ALA A 170 8.75 3.06 -7.86
N ASP A 171 9.20 2.54 -6.71
CA ASP A 171 8.45 1.57 -5.87
C ASP A 171 7.13 2.18 -5.36
N CYS A 172 7.13 3.47 -5.00
CA CYS A 172 5.93 4.22 -4.64
C CYS A 172 4.90 4.23 -5.78
N TYR A 173 5.29 4.67 -6.98
CA TYR A 173 4.40 4.69 -8.14
C TYR A 173 3.91 3.30 -8.52
N THR A 174 4.81 2.33 -8.58
CA THR A 174 4.49 0.95 -8.99
C THR A 174 3.49 0.32 -8.03
N SER A 175 3.70 0.46 -6.72
CA SER A 175 2.77 -0.07 -5.72
C SER A 175 1.37 0.53 -5.87
N ILE A 176 1.25 1.86 -6.07
CA ILE A 176 -0.06 2.49 -6.24
C ILE A 176 -0.71 2.09 -7.57
N ALA A 177 0.09 2.00 -8.64
CA ALA A 177 -0.39 1.54 -9.94
C ALA A 177 -0.99 0.13 -9.86
N GLU A 178 -0.35 -0.78 -9.12
CA GLU A 178 -0.83 -2.14 -8.90
C GLU A 178 -2.13 -2.17 -8.11
N THR A 179 -2.20 -1.44 -6.98
CA THR A 179 -3.39 -1.39 -6.14
C THR A 179 -4.58 -0.78 -6.86
N GLN A 180 -4.37 0.23 -7.69
CA GLN A 180 -5.44 0.93 -8.44
C GLN A 180 -5.71 0.32 -9.81
N SER A 181 -4.95 -0.71 -10.21
CA SER A 181 -4.93 -1.25 -11.57
C SER A 181 -4.82 -0.15 -12.65
N ASN A 182 -4.04 0.89 -12.36
CA ASN A 182 -3.95 2.09 -13.20
C ASN A 182 -2.55 2.23 -13.80
N ILE A 183 -2.42 1.75 -15.05
CA ILE A 183 -1.16 1.73 -15.78
C ILE A 183 -0.58 3.13 -16.06
N SER A 184 -1.42 4.17 -16.15
CA SER A 184 -0.93 5.53 -16.43
C SER A 184 -0.13 6.11 -15.26
N ILE A 185 -0.19 5.50 -14.08
CA ILE A 185 0.65 5.91 -12.94
C ILE A 185 2.14 5.60 -13.23
N CYS A 186 2.44 4.52 -13.95
CA CYS A 186 3.80 4.21 -14.39
C CYS A 186 4.38 5.30 -15.31
N ASP A 187 3.54 6.04 -16.05
CA ASP A 187 3.99 7.13 -16.93
C ASP A 187 4.67 8.26 -16.15
N ARG A 188 4.42 8.37 -14.83
CA ARG A 188 5.02 9.37 -13.96
C ARG A 188 6.48 9.07 -13.61
N ILE A 189 6.97 7.85 -13.87
CA ILE A 189 8.38 7.48 -13.74
C ILE A 189 9.13 7.98 -14.99
N THR A 190 9.48 9.27 -15.01
CA THR A 190 10.07 9.90 -16.21
C THR A 190 11.59 9.90 -16.25
N TRP A 191 12.25 9.60 -15.12
CA TRP A 191 13.69 9.72 -14.97
C TRP A 191 14.46 8.42 -15.24
N ASP A 192 13.80 7.27 -15.14
CA ASP A 192 14.41 5.97 -15.31
C ASP A 192 13.53 5.06 -16.18
N GLN A 193 14.02 4.76 -17.38
CA GLN A 193 13.30 3.94 -18.35
C GLN A 193 13.18 2.48 -17.92
N GLU A 194 14.16 1.96 -17.18
CA GLU A 194 14.18 0.58 -16.70
C GLU A 194 13.13 0.42 -15.61
N GLU A 195 13.12 1.29 -14.60
CA GLU A 195 12.11 1.31 -13.53
C GLU A 195 10.69 1.49 -14.07
N ARG A 196 10.52 2.38 -15.06
CA ARG A 196 9.22 2.53 -15.73
C ARG A 196 8.78 1.24 -16.44
N SER A 197 9.71 0.58 -17.14
CA SER A 197 9.42 -0.67 -17.84
C SER A 197 9.10 -1.80 -16.86
N LEU A 198 9.79 -1.84 -15.70
CA LEU A 198 9.50 -2.75 -14.59
C LEU A 198 8.09 -2.52 -14.06
N CYS A 199 7.67 -1.27 -13.83
CA CYS A 199 6.31 -0.92 -13.42
C CYS A 199 5.25 -1.51 -14.37
N TYR A 200 5.37 -1.29 -15.69
CA TYR A 200 4.43 -1.87 -16.66
C TYR A 200 4.44 -3.40 -16.67
N SER A 201 5.62 -4.02 -16.58
CA SER A 201 5.74 -5.48 -16.61
C SER A 201 5.07 -6.14 -15.41
N GLN A 202 5.18 -5.53 -14.23
CA GLN A 202 4.53 -6.01 -13.01
C GLN A 202 3.00 -5.97 -13.15
N LEU A 203 2.46 -4.87 -13.70
CA LEU A 203 1.04 -4.73 -13.96
C LEU A 203 0.51 -5.72 -15.01
N ALA A 204 1.27 -5.98 -16.08
CA ALA A 204 0.86 -6.91 -17.13
C ALA A 204 0.72 -8.36 -16.63
N ILE A 205 1.47 -8.72 -15.58
CA ILE A 205 1.44 -10.06 -14.97
C ILE A 205 0.43 -10.11 -13.82
N SER A 206 0.07 -8.95 -13.25
CA SER A 206 -0.88 -8.89 -12.13
C SER A 206 -2.27 -9.34 -12.56
N PRO A 207 -2.88 -10.33 -11.87
CA PRO A 207 -4.24 -10.78 -12.17
C PRO A 207 -5.30 -9.69 -11.90
N SER A 208 -4.98 -8.66 -11.11
CA SER A 208 -5.89 -7.56 -10.77
C SER A 208 -6.14 -6.56 -11.91
N VAL A 209 -5.37 -6.62 -13.00
CA VAL A 209 -5.41 -5.65 -14.12
C VAL A 209 -6.16 -6.19 -15.34
N LYS A 210 -6.83 -7.36 -15.22
CA LYS A 210 -7.54 -8.02 -16.33
C LYS A 210 -9.05 -7.76 -16.38
#